data_AF-A0A815PLX8-F1
#
_entry.id   AF-A0A815PLX8-F1
#
_cell.length_a   1.000
_cell.length_b   1.000
_cell.length_c   1.000
_cell.angle_alpha   90.00
_cell.angle_beta   90.00
_cell.angle_gamma   90.00
#
_symmetry.space_group_name_H-M   'P 1'
#
loop_
_entity.id
_entity.type
_entity.pdbx_description
1 polymer ?
#
loop_
_entity_poly.entity_id
_entity_poly.type
_entity_poly.pdbx_seq_one_letter_code
_entity_poly.pdbx_strand_id
1 'polypeptide(L)'
;MSEQQSVPVYTNAYVTCYDNYLVIHDYYFPFGNKKIIKYADIDKCELGSIKELGFFKIKSWGMALSPIWWPADLYRHTSREKYILLDTQQWPKIGLTMNDNEIDQIYYFILSKTSTKHHSNEPTTFDDTEVNLKKHF
;
A
#
# COMPACT_ATOMS: atom_id res chain seq x y z
N MET A 1 18.93 7.61 22.43
CA MET A 1 17.54 7.91 22.03
C MET A 1 16.77 6.61 22.12
N SER A 2 15.86 6.48 23.09
CA SER A 2 14.96 5.33 23.17
C SER A 2 13.94 5.44 22.04
N GLU A 3 14.02 4.55 21.05
CA GLU A 3 12.93 4.35 20.09
C GLU A 3 11.69 3.95 20.89
N GLN A 4 10.66 4.79 20.88
CA GLN A 4 9.33 4.34 21.29
C GLN A 4 8.94 3.24 20.31
N GLN A 5 8.87 2.00 20.81
CA GLN A 5 8.35 0.88 20.03
C GLN A 5 6.89 1.18 19.68
N SER A 6 6.62 1.32 18.39
CA SER A 6 5.28 1.41 17.85
C SER A 6 4.53 0.11 18.12
N VAL A 7 3.26 0.21 18.53
CA VAL A 7 2.40 -0.95 18.80
C VAL A 7 1.85 -1.46 17.45
N PRO A 8 1.97 -2.76 17.13
CA PRO A 8 1.31 -3.32 15.95
C PRO A 8 -0.22 -3.20 16.05
N VAL A 9 -0.85 -2.74 14.97
CA VAL A 9 -2.31 -2.68 14.83
C VAL A 9 -2.84 -4.01 14.31
N TYR A 10 -2.18 -4.56 13.28
CA TYR A 10 -2.47 -5.87 12.74
C TYR A 10 -1.18 -6.64 12.49
N THR A 11 -1.21 -7.95 12.73
CA THR A 11 -0.08 -8.85 12.47
C THR A 11 -0.60 -10.18 11.96
N ASN A 12 -0.03 -10.64 10.84
CA ASN A 12 -0.17 -12.01 10.37
C ASN A 12 1.19 -12.53 9.87
N ALA A 13 1.19 -13.71 9.24
CA ALA A 13 2.41 -14.34 8.75
C ALA A 13 3.15 -13.50 7.70
N TYR A 14 2.46 -12.67 6.92
CA TYR A 14 3.00 -11.97 5.76
C TYR A 14 3.22 -10.47 5.97
N VAL A 15 2.42 -9.85 6.82
CA VAL A 15 2.42 -8.40 7.02
C VAL A 15 2.21 -8.07 8.50
N THR A 16 2.93 -7.06 8.96
CA THR A 16 2.62 -6.32 10.20
C THR A 16 2.29 -4.87 9.87
N CYS A 17 1.12 -4.39 10.26
CA CYS A 17 0.70 -3.01 10.11
C CYS A 17 0.89 -2.24 11.42
N TYR A 18 1.51 -1.07 11.33
CA TYR A 18 1.62 -0.09 12.41
C TYR A 18 0.80 1.15 12.03
N ASP A 19 0.85 2.21 12.82
CA ASP A 19 0.07 3.41 12.51
C ASP A 19 0.52 4.16 11.26
N ASN A 20 1.83 4.19 10.98
CA ASN A 20 2.42 5.04 9.94
C ASN A 20 3.15 4.24 8.84
N TYR A 21 3.32 2.94 9.02
CA TYR A 21 4.01 2.08 8.08
C TYR A 21 3.52 0.63 8.21
N LEU A 22 3.77 -0.16 7.18
CA LEU A 22 3.67 -1.60 7.23
C LEU A 22 5.04 -2.26 7.04
N VAL A 23 5.16 -3.47 7.56
CA VAL A 23 6.30 -4.35 7.39
C VAL A 23 5.81 -5.56 6.60
N ILE A 24 6.44 -5.83 5.47
CA ILE A 24 6.19 -7.02 4.67
C ILE A 24 7.25 -8.05 5.05
N HIS A 25 6.83 -9.23 5.49
CA HIS A 25 7.71 -10.34 5.82
C HIS A 25 8.13 -11.10 4.54
N ASP A 26 9.24 -11.81 4.62
CA ASP A 26 9.84 -12.63 3.55
C ASP A 26 9.96 -11.89 2.20
N TYR A 27 10.21 -10.58 2.26
CA TYR A 27 10.28 -9.75 1.06
C TYR A 27 11.54 -10.04 0.21
N TYR A 28 12.70 -10.23 0.85
CA TYR A 28 13.99 -10.48 0.21
C TYR A 28 14.48 -11.93 0.43
N PHE A 29 13.55 -12.88 0.45
CA PHE A 29 13.83 -14.31 0.63
C PHE A 29 14.94 -14.80 -0.33
N PRO A 30 15.81 -15.76 0.04
CA PRO A 30 15.96 -16.37 1.36
C PRO A 30 16.89 -15.60 2.31
N PHE A 31 17.50 -14.49 1.86
CA PHE A 31 18.62 -13.85 2.57
C PHE A 31 18.24 -12.56 3.32
N GLY A 32 17.04 -12.03 3.13
CA GLY A 32 16.55 -10.85 3.84
C GLY A 32 15.07 -10.96 4.21
N ASN A 33 14.76 -10.59 5.44
CA ASN A 33 13.51 -11.03 6.08
C ASN A 33 12.34 -10.08 5.89
N LYS A 34 12.58 -8.79 5.64
CA LYS A 34 11.48 -7.80 5.61
C LYS A 34 11.75 -6.57 4.76
N LYS A 35 10.67 -5.95 4.30
CA LYS A 35 10.65 -4.58 3.75
C LYS A 35 9.71 -3.72 4.57
N ILE A 36 10.10 -2.49 4.85
CA ILE A 36 9.27 -1.49 5.51
C ILE A 36 8.76 -0.51 4.44
N ILE A 37 7.46 -0.22 4.47
CA ILE A 37 6.81 0.75 3.58
C ILE A 37 6.02 1.73 4.42
N LYS A 38 6.31 3.03 4.31
CA LYS A 38 5.47 4.06 4.94
C LYS A 38 4.20 4.22 4.11
N TYR A 39 3.06 4.40 4.75
CA TYR A 39 1.81 4.62 4.01
C TYR A 39 1.86 5.88 3.12
N ALA A 40 2.62 6.89 3.54
CA ALA A 40 2.84 8.11 2.76
C ALA A 40 3.52 7.85 1.40
N ASP A 41 4.30 6.77 1.29
CA ASP A 41 5.03 6.39 0.08
C ASP A 41 4.15 5.57 -0.88
N ILE A 42 2.93 5.18 -0.47
CA ILE A 42 1.97 4.45 -1.31
C ILE A 42 1.09 5.47 -2.03
N ASP A 43 1.12 5.43 -3.36
CA ASP A 43 0.32 6.27 -4.25
C ASP A 43 -1.02 5.62 -4.58
N LYS A 44 -1.01 4.30 -4.81
CA LYS A 44 -2.20 3.52 -5.12
C LYS A 44 -2.21 2.19 -4.38
N CYS A 45 -3.38 1.83 -3.87
CA CYS A 45 -3.65 0.54 -3.23
C CYS A 45 -4.89 -0.07 -3.88
N GLU A 46 -4.73 -1.21 -4.55
CA GLU A 46 -5.80 -1.92 -5.26
C GLU A 46 -6.00 -3.32 -4.67
N LEU A 47 -7.25 -3.78 -4.64
CA LEU A 47 -7.59 -5.17 -4.36
C LEU A 47 -7.93 -5.85 -5.68
N GLY A 48 -7.32 -7.01 -5.95
CA GLY A 48 -7.53 -7.75 -7.18
C GLY A 48 -7.67 -9.26 -6.97
N SER A 49 -8.07 -9.96 -8.03
CA SER A 49 -8.20 -11.42 -8.06
C SER A 49 -6.98 -12.10 -8.69
N ILE A 50 -6.47 -13.14 -8.05
CA ILE A 50 -5.36 -13.96 -8.56
C ILE A 50 -5.74 -14.65 -9.87
N LYS A 51 -7.01 -15.03 -10.05
CA LYS A 51 -7.49 -15.68 -11.27
C LYS A 51 -7.35 -14.77 -12.50
N GLU A 52 -7.41 -13.45 -12.32
CA GLU A 52 -7.31 -12.45 -13.39
C GLU A 52 -5.86 -12.11 -13.76
N LEU A 53 -4.90 -12.32 -12.86
CA LEU A 53 -3.49 -11.98 -13.09
C LEU A 53 -2.84 -12.84 -14.19
N GLY A 54 -3.42 -14.00 -14.53
CA GLY A 54 -2.86 -14.91 -15.52
C GLY A 54 -1.62 -15.65 -14.99
N PHE A 55 -1.49 -16.92 -15.39
CA PHE A 55 -0.55 -17.87 -14.78
C PHE A 55 0.92 -17.39 -14.75
N PHE A 56 1.37 -16.71 -15.81
CA PHE A 56 2.77 -16.26 -15.94
C PHE A 56 3.11 -14.97 -15.17
N LYS A 57 2.13 -14.29 -14.56
CA LYS A 57 2.37 -13.05 -13.80
C LYS A 57 2.55 -13.29 -12.30
N ILE A 58 2.33 -14.52 -11.86
CA ILE A 58 2.31 -14.89 -10.44
C ILE A 58 3.47 -15.83 -10.16
N LYS A 59 4.23 -15.54 -9.11
CA LYS A 59 5.33 -16.38 -8.62
C LYS A 59 5.19 -16.60 -7.12
N SER A 60 5.71 -17.71 -6.62
CA SER A 60 5.83 -17.94 -5.19
C SER A 60 6.68 -16.87 -4.50
N TRP A 61 7.69 -16.31 -5.19
CA TRP A 61 8.51 -15.18 -4.72
C TRP A 61 9.20 -14.46 -5.91
N GLY A 62 9.53 -13.18 -5.70
CA GLY A 62 10.26 -12.34 -6.64
C GLY A 62 9.37 -11.77 -7.74
N MET A 63 9.98 -11.46 -8.89
CA MET A 63 9.27 -10.90 -10.04
C MET A 63 9.21 -11.90 -11.21
N ALA A 64 8.09 -11.90 -11.92
CA ALA A 64 7.87 -12.69 -13.14
C ALA A 64 8.03 -11.80 -14.39
N LEU A 65 7.23 -12.02 -15.44
CA LEU A 65 7.18 -11.12 -16.61
C LEU A 65 6.36 -9.84 -16.35
N SER A 66 5.58 -9.80 -15.27
CA SER A 66 4.91 -8.60 -14.80
C SER A 66 5.83 -7.78 -13.88
N PRO A 67 5.75 -6.43 -13.89
CA PRO A 67 6.52 -5.56 -13.00
C PRO A 67 5.95 -5.53 -11.58
N ILE A 68 5.67 -6.71 -11.02
CA ILE A 68 5.11 -6.93 -9.69
C ILE A 68 6.07 -7.85 -8.94
N TRP A 69 6.62 -7.35 -7.83
CA TRP A 69 7.39 -8.13 -6.88
C TRP A 69 6.47 -8.78 -5.85
N TRP A 70 6.63 -10.09 -5.72
CA TRP A 70 5.89 -10.92 -4.78
C TRP A 70 6.81 -11.33 -3.61
N PRO A 71 6.47 -10.99 -2.35
CA PRO A 71 7.09 -11.60 -1.18
C PRO A 71 6.90 -13.12 -1.19
N ALA A 72 7.69 -13.86 -0.40
CA ALA A 72 7.55 -15.31 -0.40
C ALA A 72 6.17 -15.73 0.16
N ASP A 73 5.39 -16.41 -0.67
CA ASP A 73 4.16 -17.10 -0.28
C ASP A 73 4.05 -18.40 -1.07
N LEU A 74 4.41 -19.51 -0.44
CA LEU A 74 4.36 -20.84 -1.06
C LEU A 74 2.92 -21.33 -1.28
N TYR A 75 1.95 -20.76 -0.56
CA TYR A 75 0.53 -21.10 -0.69
C TYR A 75 -0.19 -20.28 -1.75
N ARG A 76 0.51 -19.33 -2.39
CA ARG A 76 -0.05 -18.38 -3.36
C ARG A 76 -0.84 -19.05 -4.48
N HIS A 77 -0.35 -20.17 -5.00
CA HIS A 77 -0.93 -20.84 -6.15
C HIS A 77 -2.08 -21.78 -5.81
N THR A 78 -2.23 -22.18 -4.54
CA THR A 78 -3.17 -23.23 -4.13
C THR A 78 -4.29 -22.73 -3.24
N SER A 79 -4.10 -21.59 -2.56
CA SER A 79 -4.94 -21.23 -1.41
C SER A 79 -5.16 -19.74 -1.27
N ARG A 80 -4.86 -18.96 -2.31
CA ARG A 80 -5.08 -17.51 -2.35
C ARG A 80 -5.98 -17.20 -3.54
N GLU A 81 -7.04 -16.44 -3.30
CA GLU A 81 -7.92 -15.93 -4.34
C GLU A 81 -7.71 -14.45 -4.62
N LYS A 82 -7.25 -13.69 -3.63
CA LYS A 82 -7.10 -12.24 -3.70
C LYS A 82 -5.64 -11.82 -3.53
N TYR A 83 -5.34 -10.61 -3.99
CA TYR A 83 -4.07 -9.92 -3.72
C TYR A 83 -4.29 -8.42 -3.53
N ILE A 84 -3.38 -7.78 -2.80
CA ILE A 84 -3.29 -6.31 -2.73
C ILE A 84 -2.14 -5.87 -3.62
N LEU A 85 -2.37 -4.89 -4.49
CA LEU A 85 -1.33 -4.24 -5.28
C LEU A 85 -0.99 -2.87 -4.71
N LEU A 86 0.25 -2.70 -4.30
CA LEU A 86 0.79 -1.43 -3.84
C LEU A 86 1.64 -0.80 -4.94
N ASP A 87 1.27 0.42 -5.33
CA ASP A 87 2.10 1.29 -6.15
C ASP A 87 2.77 2.31 -5.24
N THR A 88 4.09 2.22 -5.10
CA THR A 88 4.88 3.13 -4.26
C THR A 88 5.67 4.16 -5.07
N GLN A 89 5.29 4.39 -6.33
CA GLN A 89 6.05 5.17 -7.32
C GLN A 89 7.50 4.68 -7.53
N GLN A 90 7.82 3.48 -7.04
CA GLN A 90 9.10 2.83 -7.21
C GLN A 90 8.88 1.56 -8.01
N TRP A 91 9.83 1.25 -8.88
CA TRP A 91 9.82 -0.01 -9.60
C TRP A 91 10.50 -1.10 -8.75
N PRO A 92 9.94 -2.32 -8.68
CA PRO A 92 8.63 -2.76 -9.18
C PRO A 92 7.47 -2.44 -8.23
N LYS A 93 6.22 -2.59 -8.70
CA LYS A 93 5.04 -2.61 -7.82
C LYS A 93 5.11 -3.80 -6.88
N ILE A 94 4.37 -3.76 -5.77
CA ILE A 94 4.43 -4.80 -4.74
C ILE A 94 3.08 -5.50 -4.66
N GLY A 95 3.09 -6.81 -4.89
CA GLY A 95 1.91 -7.65 -4.74
C GLY A 95 1.93 -8.37 -3.39
N LEU A 96 0.90 -8.20 -2.59
CA LEU A 96 0.74 -8.88 -1.30
C LEU A 96 -0.32 -9.97 -1.41
N THR A 97 -0.05 -11.12 -0.82
CA THR A 97 -1.04 -12.16 -0.55
C THR A 97 -0.90 -12.59 0.90
N MET A 98 -2.00 -13.12 1.43
CA MET A 98 -2.13 -13.64 2.78
C MET A 98 -3.43 -14.44 2.85
N ASN A 99 -3.86 -14.88 4.03
CA ASN A 99 -5.16 -15.54 4.15
C ASN A 99 -6.28 -14.67 3.57
N ASP A 100 -7.15 -15.25 2.73
CA ASP A 100 -8.26 -14.52 2.12
C ASP A 100 -9.26 -13.98 3.16
N ASN A 101 -9.30 -14.58 4.36
CA ASN A 101 -10.09 -14.07 5.48
C ASN A 101 -9.49 -12.81 6.13
N GLU A 102 -8.21 -12.53 5.90
CA GLU A 102 -7.48 -11.40 6.50
C GLU A 102 -7.25 -10.26 5.49
N ILE A 103 -7.22 -10.59 4.20
CA ILE A 103 -6.75 -9.65 3.17
C ILE A 103 -7.63 -8.40 3.03
N ASP A 104 -8.95 -8.54 3.14
CA ASP A 104 -9.86 -7.39 3.03
C ASP A 104 -9.64 -6.40 4.18
N GLN A 105 -9.44 -6.89 5.41
CA GLN A 105 -9.17 -6.07 6.58
C GLN A 105 -7.85 -5.30 6.42
N ILE A 106 -6.79 -5.95 5.96
CA ILE A 106 -5.50 -5.31 5.71
C ILE A 106 -5.62 -4.30 4.56
N TYR A 107 -6.34 -4.65 3.49
CA TYR A 107 -6.59 -3.75 2.36
C TYR A 107 -7.28 -2.45 2.81
N TYR A 108 -8.40 -2.55 3.53
CA TYR A 108 -9.13 -1.37 4.00
C TYR A 108 -8.32 -0.55 5.00
N PHE A 109 -7.50 -1.21 5.83
CA PHE A 109 -6.59 -0.49 6.71
C PHE A 109 -5.56 0.33 5.94
N ILE A 110 -4.87 -0.27 4.96
CA ILE A 110 -3.91 0.43 4.10
C ILE A 110 -4.60 1.58 3.37
N LEU A 111 -5.77 1.32 2.78
CA LEU A 111 -6.54 2.32 2.05
C LEU A 111 -6.89 3.53 2.93
N SER A 112 -7.33 3.28 4.17
CA SER A 112 -7.64 4.35 5.12
C SER A 112 -6.43 5.24 5.44
N LYS A 113 -5.22 4.66 5.46
CA LYS A 113 -3.97 5.38 5.73
C LYS A 113 -3.45 6.13 4.49
N THR A 114 -3.78 5.67 3.28
CA THR A 114 -3.36 6.34 2.03
C THR A 114 -4.33 7.44 1.61
N SER A 115 -5.63 7.31 1.87
CA SER A 115 -6.63 8.32 1.51
C SER A 115 -6.47 9.64 2.28
N THR A 116 -5.96 9.60 3.51
CA THR A 116 -5.69 10.81 4.32
C THR A 116 -4.68 11.75 3.66
N LYS A 117 -3.82 11.25 2.77
CA LYS A 117 -2.85 12.05 1.99
C LYS A 117 -3.53 13.02 1.01
N HIS A 118 -4.69 12.65 0.47
CA HIS A 118 -5.36 13.45 -0.57
C HIS A 118 -6.16 14.64 -0.01
N HIS A 119 -6.34 14.75 1.31
CA HIS A 119 -7.15 15.81 1.91
C HIS A 119 -6.32 16.97 2.50
N SER A 120 -4.99 16.88 2.53
CA SER A 120 -4.12 17.89 3.17
C SER A 120 -3.41 18.85 2.20
N ASN A 121 -3.78 18.89 0.91
CA ASN A 121 -3.10 19.68 -0.13
C ASN A 121 -4.05 20.63 -0.91
N GLU A 122 -5.03 21.26 -0.27
CA GLU A 122 -5.69 22.44 -0.85
C GLU A 122 -5.20 23.72 -0.14
N PRO A 123 -4.48 24.62 -0.83
CA PRO A 123 -4.32 25.98 -0.35
C PRO A 123 -5.65 26.70 -0.52
N THR A 124 -6.28 27.08 0.58
CA THR A 124 -7.43 27.99 0.59
C THR A 124 -6.95 29.37 0.13
N THR A 125 -7.05 29.66 -1.17
CA THR A 125 -6.93 31.04 -1.67
C THR A 125 -8.21 31.78 -1.31
N PHE A 126 -8.17 32.55 -0.24
CA PHE A 126 -9.07 33.67 -0.01
C PHE A 126 -8.72 34.75 -1.05
N ASP A 127 -9.62 35.00 -2.00
CA ASP A 127 -9.56 36.17 -2.88
C ASP A 127 -10.47 37.26 -2.28
N ASP A 128 -9.88 38.05 -1.39
CA ASP A 128 -10.41 39.37 -1.01
C ASP A 128 -9.96 40.37 -2.07
N THR A 129 -10.75 40.54 -3.13
CA THR A 129 -10.65 41.72 -3.99
C THR A 129 -11.81 42.67 -3.75
N GLU A 130 -11.48 43.68 -2.94
CA GLU A 130 -12.19 44.92 -2.67
C GLU A 130 -13.05 45.44 -3.82
N VAL A 131 -14.34 45.60 -3.51
CA VAL A 131 -15.24 46.54 -4.15
C VAL A 131 -14.74 47.95 -3.85
N ASN A 132 -14.23 48.67 -4.85
CA ASN A 132 -14.29 50.14 -4.78
C ASN A 132 -14.31 50.89 -6.12
N LEU A 133 -15.39 51.68 -6.24
CA LEU A 133 -15.53 52.96 -6.94
C LEU A 133 -15.23 53.05 -8.45
N LYS A 134 -16.29 53.36 -9.21
CA LYS A 134 -16.44 54.69 -9.84
C LYS A 134 -17.90 54.97 -10.23
N LYS A 135 -18.54 55.88 -9.48
CA LYS A 135 -19.58 56.80 -9.97
C LYS A 135 -18.94 57.63 -11.08
N HIS A 136 -19.58 57.85 -12.22
CA HIS A 136 -19.49 59.09 -13.01
C HIS A 136 -20.85 59.33 -13.68
N PHE A 137 -21.18 60.61 -13.71
CA PHE A 137 -22.38 61.32 -14.18
C PHE A 137 -23.01 60.82 -15.48
#